data_AF-A0AAD7E9G8-F1
#
_entry.id   AF-A0AAD7E9G8-F1
#
_cell.length_a   1.000
_cell.length_b   1.000
_cell.length_c   1.000
_cell.angle_alpha   90.00
_cell.angle_beta   90.00
_cell.angle_gamma   90.00
#
_symmetry.space_group_name_H-M   'P 1'
#
loop_
_entity.id
_entity.type
_entity.pdbx_description
1 polymer ?
#
loop_
_entity_poly.entity_id
_entity_poly.type
_entity_poly.pdbx_seq_one_letter_code
_entity_poly.pdbx_strand_id
1 'polypeptide(L)'
;MPWSAALTRPKVIQKLLHRSHRKANLINLDRIRCSVVELSNGYTPSDESIWRSVRSTNLQRLTREFFWKCIHNTFRVGDFWKWKSAA
;
A
#
# COMPACT_ATOMS: atom_id res chain seq x y z
N MET A 1 -33.69 29.23 -22.70
CA MET A 1 -33.56 28.29 -21.58
C MET A 1 -32.20 27.61 -21.65
N PRO A 2 -31.12 28.12 -21.01
CA PRO A 2 -29.82 27.47 -21.10
C PRO A 2 -29.50 26.69 -19.82
N TRP A 3 -29.67 25.37 -19.85
CA TRP A 3 -29.01 24.45 -18.91
C TRP A 3 -27.60 24.15 -19.42
N SER A 4 -26.69 25.11 -19.28
CA SER A 4 -25.26 24.89 -19.48
C SER A 4 -24.48 25.46 -18.30
N ALA A 5 -24.76 24.96 -17.10
CA ALA A 5 -23.83 25.07 -16.00
C ALA A 5 -22.77 23.98 -16.19
N ALA A 6 -21.73 24.29 -16.94
CA ALA A 6 -20.49 23.52 -16.88
C ALA A 6 -20.07 23.45 -15.41
N LEU A 7 -20.16 22.26 -14.82
CA LEU A 7 -19.70 21.99 -13.46
C LEU A 7 -18.18 22.20 -13.41
N THR A 8 -17.73 23.44 -13.25
CA THR A 8 -16.35 23.75 -12.91
C THR A 8 -16.08 23.16 -11.55
N ARG A 9 -15.47 21.97 -11.52
CA ARG A 9 -15.04 21.30 -10.30
C ARG A 9 -14.18 22.27 -9.49
N PRO A 10 -14.55 22.61 -8.24
CA PRO A 10 -13.72 23.45 -7.39
C PRO A 10 -12.31 22.86 -7.26
N LYS A 11 -11.28 23.71 -7.36
CA LYS A 11 -9.85 23.30 -7.25
C LYS A 11 -9.57 22.49 -5.97
N VAL A 12 -10.35 22.73 -4.91
CA VAL A 12 -10.34 21.96 -3.65
C VAL A 12 -10.64 20.47 -3.90
N ILE A 13 -11.67 20.17 -4.70
CA ILE A 13 -12.04 18.78 -5.05
C ILE A 13 -10.93 18.14 -5.87
N GLN A 14 -10.33 18.86 -6.83
CA GLN A 14 -9.19 18.36 -7.60
C GLN A 14 -7.97 18.03 -6.72
N LYS A 15 -7.69 18.86 -5.71
CA LYS A 15 -6.60 18.63 -4.74
C LYS A 15 -6.86 17.43 -3.83
N LEU A 16 -8.14 17.14 -3.52
CA LEU A 16 -8.56 15.96 -2.76
C LEU A 16 -8.57 14.67 -3.61
N LEU A 17 -8.84 14.79 -4.92
CA LEU A 17 -8.78 13.68 -5.87
C LEU A 17 -7.33 13.27 -6.19
N HIS A 18 -6.38 14.20 -6.10
CA HIS A 18 -4.94 13.91 -6.06
C HIS A 18 -4.47 13.35 -4.71
N ARG A 19 -5.27 12.49 -4.07
CA ARG A 19 -4.79 11.68 -2.95
C ARG A 19 -3.87 10.60 -3.53
N SER A 20 -2.64 11.03 -3.88
CA SER A 20 -1.57 10.19 -4.40
C SER A 20 -1.52 8.90 -3.58
N HIS A 21 -1.38 7.75 -4.24
CA HIS A 21 -1.05 6.51 -3.54
C HIS A 21 -0.07 6.80 -2.42
N ARG A 22 -0.40 6.37 -1.19
CA ARG A 22 0.46 6.62 -0.03
C ARG A 22 1.84 6.06 -0.38
N LYS A 23 2.84 6.94 -0.51
CA LYS A 23 4.21 6.57 -0.95
C LYS A 23 4.75 5.34 -0.21
N ALA A 24 4.45 5.24 1.09
CA ALA A 24 4.81 4.10 1.93
C ALA A 24 4.28 2.74 1.43
N ASN A 25 3.07 2.70 0.86
CA ASN A 25 2.50 1.47 0.31
C ASN A 25 3.31 0.99 -0.91
N LEU A 26 3.66 1.90 -1.82
CA LEU A 26 4.45 1.57 -3.01
C LEU A 26 5.85 1.07 -2.62
N ILE A 27 6.49 1.72 -1.65
CA ILE A 27 7.80 1.30 -1.12
C ILE A 27 7.72 -0.10 -0.52
N ASN A 28 6.69 -0.38 0.27
CA ASN A 28 6.54 -1.70 0.89
C ASN A 28 6.20 -2.79 -0.11
N LEU A 29 5.39 -2.51 -1.13
CA LEU A 29 5.14 -3.44 -2.24
C LEU A 29 6.45 -3.76 -2.97
N ASP A 30 7.29 -2.77 -3.22
CA ASP A 30 8.56 -2.98 -3.89
C ASP A 30 9.55 -3.81 -3.05
N ARG A 31 9.63 -3.53 -1.74
CA ARG A 31 10.37 -4.38 -0.78
C ARG A 31 9.92 -5.83 -0.85
N ILE A 32 8.60 -6.07 -0.89
CA ILE A 32 8.04 -7.42 -1.01
C ILE A 32 8.45 -8.05 -2.35
N ARG A 33 8.39 -7.31 -3.46
CA ARG A 33 8.82 -7.83 -4.77
C ARG A 33 10.29 -8.24 -4.73
N CYS A 34 11.19 -7.39 -4.23
CA CYS A 34 12.61 -7.71 -4.11
C CYS A 34 12.83 -8.98 -3.29
N SER A 35 12.22 -9.08 -2.10
CA SER A 35 12.37 -10.26 -1.25
C SER A 35 11.80 -11.53 -1.89
N VAL A 36 10.68 -11.44 -2.62
CA VAL A 36 10.14 -12.62 -3.33
C VAL A 36 11.07 -13.03 -4.46
N VAL A 37 11.57 -12.09 -5.25
CA VAL A 37 12.52 -12.36 -6.35
C VAL A 37 13.75 -13.10 -5.84
N GLU A 38 14.32 -12.67 -4.71
CA GLU A 38 15.45 -13.31 -4.04
C GLU A 38 15.14 -14.75 -3.61
N LEU A 39 13.93 -15.01 -3.11
CA LEU A 39 13.53 -16.33 -2.59
C LEU A 39 12.99 -17.30 -3.65
N SER A 40 12.54 -16.80 -4.79
CA SER A 40 11.80 -17.59 -5.79
C SER A 40 12.53 -17.70 -7.14
N ASN A 41 13.86 -17.63 -7.12
CA ASN A 41 14.72 -17.76 -8.30
C ASN A 41 14.31 -16.82 -9.46
N GLY A 42 14.03 -15.56 -9.15
CA GLY A 42 13.77 -14.54 -10.19
C GLY A 42 12.30 -14.29 -10.52
N TYR A 43 11.34 -14.98 -9.88
CA TYR A 43 9.93 -14.69 -10.09
C TYR A 43 9.56 -13.32 -9.48
N THR A 44 9.06 -12.41 -10.33
CA THR A 44 8.59 -11.08 -9.91
C THR A 44 7.07 -11.08 -9.82
N PRO A 45 6.48 -11.05 -8.62
CA PRO A 45 5.03 -11.02 -8.48
C PRO A 45 4.44 -9.67 -8.89
N SER A 46 3.25 -9.70 -9.50
CA SER A 46 2.44 -8.49 -9.70
C SER A 46 1.82 -8.02 -8.38
N ASP A 47 1.44 -6.75 -8.31
CA ASP A 47 0.75 -6.20 -7.13
C ASP A 47 -0.53 -6.96 -6.80
N GLU A 48 -1.28 -7.35 -7.83
CA GLU A 48 -2.49 -8.14 -7.64
C GLU A 48 -2.18 -9.51 -7.02
N SER A 49 -1.09 -10.15 -7.43
CA SER A 49 -0.64 -11.43 -6.86
C SER A 49 -0.29 -11.28 -5.37
N ILE A 50 0.43 -10.21 -5.02
CA ILE A 50 0.77 -9.88 -3.62
C ILE A 50 -0.51 -9.64 -2.81
N TRP A 51 -1.45 -8.85 -3.31
CA TRP A 51 -2.71 -8.59 -2.59
C TRP A 51 -3.63 -9.81 -2.52
N ARG A 52 -3.54 -10.73 -3.48
CA ARG A 52 -4.26 -12.00 -3.47
C ARG A 52 -3.66 -12.95 -2.43
N SER A 53 -2.34 -13.04 -2.33
CA SER A 53 -1.66 -13.89 -1.34
C SER A 53 -1.95 -13.44 0.10
N VAL A 54 -1.94 -12.13 0.36
CA VAL A 54 -2.30 -11.53 1.66
C VAL A 54 -3.75 -11.86 2.06
N ARG A 55 -4.65 -12.04 1.09
CA ARG A 55 -6.07 -12.36 1.32
C ARG A 55 -6.38 -13.86 1.29
N SER A 56 -5.37 -14.72 1.16
CA SER A 56 -5.54 -16.17 1.11
C SER A 56 -6.23 -16.73 2.36
N THR A 57 -7.18 -17.65 2.17
CA THR A 57 -7.90 -18.33 3.27
C THR A 57 -6.99 -19.22 4.12
N ASN A 58 -5.80 -19.55 3.62
CA ASN A 58 -4.80 -20.34 4.34
C ASN A 58 -4.20 -19.59 5.54
N LEU A 59 -4.32 -18.25 5.56
CA LEU A 59 -3.88 -17.42 6.68
C LEU A 59 -5.05 -17.17 7.61
N GLN A 60 -4.82 -17.16 8.93
CA GLN A 60 -5.83 -16.72 9.89
C GLN A 60 -6.25 -15.26 9.63
N ARG A 61 -7.50 -14.91 9.93
CA ARG A 61 -8.05 -13.57 9.67
C ARG A 61 -7.19 -12.45 10.27
N LEU A 62 -6.78 -12.60 11.53
CA LEU A 62 -5.95 -11.62 12.22
C LEU A 62 -4.59 -11.43 11.54
N THR A 63 -3.99 -12.51 11.03
CA THR A 63 -2.74 -12.49 10.27
C THR A 63 -2.89 -11.71 8.96
N ARG A 64 -4.00 -11.92 8.23
CA ARG A 64 -4.30 -11.16 7.01
C ARG A 64 -4.45 -9.66 7.28
N GLU A 65 -5.20 -9.31 8.34
CA GLU A 65 -5.38 -7.93 8.77
C GLU A 65 -4.04 -7.29 9.19
N PHE A 66 -3.18 -8.05 9.89
CA PHE A 66 -1.84 -7.61 10.26
C PHE A 66 -0.99 -7.31 9.02
N PHE A 67 -0.89 -8.25 8.07
CA PHE A 67 -0.12 -8.03 6.84
C PHE A 67 -0.63 -6.84 6.03
N TRP A 68 -1.95 -6.71 5.87
CA TRP A 68 -2.53 -5.54 5.22
C TRP A 68 -2.08 -4.22 5.87
N LYS A 69 -2.15 -4.14 7.21
CA LYS A 69 -1.71 -2.96 7.98
C LYS A 69 -0.21 -2.71 7.87
N CYS A 70 0.62 -3.76 7.82
CA CYS A 70 2.07 -3.65 7.60
C CYS A 70 2.38 -3.08 6.22
N ILE A 71 1.75 -3.59 5.16
CA ILE A 71 1.96 -3.09 3.79
C ILE A 71 1.57 -1.62 3.69
N HIS A 72 0.45 -1.23 4.30
CA HIS A 72 0.01 0.17 4.37
C HIS A 72 0.79 1.04 5.36
N ASN A 73 1.80 0.49 6.05
CA ASN A 73 2.60 1.17 7.07
C ASN A 73 1.75 1.86 8.16
N THR A 74 0.65 1.24 8.58
CA THR A 74 -0.23 1.78 9.63
C THR A 74 0.10 1.24 11.02
N PHE A 75 0.94 0.20 11.11
CA PHE A 75 1.43 -0.33 12.37
C PHE A 75 2.83 0.17 12.69
N ARG A 76 3.13 0.26 13.99
CA ARG A 76 4.45 0.58 14.54
C ARG A 76 5.34 -0.67 14.50
N VAL A 77 5.94 -0.94 13.35
CA VAL A 77 6.84 -2.09 13.13
C VAL A 77 8.07 -1.68 12.31
N GLY A 78 9.12 -2.50 12.33
CA GLY A 78 10.34 -2.30 11.54
C GLY A 78 11.07 -1.00 11.88
N ASP A 79 11.23 -0.12 10.89
CA ASP A 79 11.97 1.14 10.99
C ASP A 79 11.42 2.07 12.08
N PHE A 80 10.14 1.92 12.46
CA PHE A 80 9.55 2.67 13.57
C PHE A 80 10.29 2.46 14.91
N TRP A 81 10.95 1.32 15.13
CA TRP A 81 11.64 1.06 16.39
C TRP A 81 13.13 1.38 16.34
N LYS A 82 13.71 1.53 15.13
CA LYS A 82 15.15 1.75 14.95
C LYS A 82 15.64 3.07 15.53
N TRP A 83 14.79 4.09 15.67
CA TRP A 83 15.18 5.37 16.26
C TRP A 83 15.50 5.29 17.76
N LYS A 84 15.03 4.25 18.48
CA LYS A 84 15.33 4.04 19.90
C LYS A 84 16.65 3.31 20.17
N SER A 85 17.29 2.75 19.15
CA SER A 85 18.49 1.91 19.29
C SER A 85 19.81 2.69 19.17
N ALA A 86 19.75 4.01 19.03
CA ALA A 86 20.90 4.89 18.84
C ALA A 86 21.32 5.64 20.13
N ALA A 87 20.95 5.12 21.30
CA ALA A 87 21.39 5.58 22.62
C ALA A 87 22.18 4.45 23.29
#